data_AF-A0AAU6X3B1-F1
#
_entry.id   AF-A0AAU6X3B1-F1
#
_cell.length_a   1.000
_cell.length_b   1.000
_cell.length_c   1.000
_cell.angle_alpha   90.00
_cell.angle_beta   90.00
_cell.angle_gamma   90.00
#
_symmetry.space_group_name_H-M   'P 1'
#
loop_
_entity.id
_entity.type
_entity.pdbx_description
1 polymer ?
#
loop_
_entity_poly.entity_id
_entity_poly.type
_entity_poly.pdbx_seq_one_letter_code
_entity_poly.pdbx_strand_id
1 'polypeptide(L)'
;MNKWQQRRAQLSNDGAQRVLTAKQFLGKEGAIAYLTPQQLFSFNDHAREEDVDHFANVIELGKQFRMTGCQKPKAPDKGGNKYVWPVFNRNGNVDGGKVLNIGNLYQFINDLYDRKFTIGFTYDDLIEEAEQV
;
A
#
# COMPACT_ATOMS: atom_id res chain seq x y z
N MET A 1 -23.40 13.49 29.16
CA MET A 1 -22.35 12.94 28.29
C MET A 1 -22.27 13.82 27.05
N ASN A 2 -21.10 14.41 26.75
CA ASN A 2 -20.99 15.45 25.72
C ASN A 2 -21.02 14.85 24.31
N LYS A 3 -21.66 15.54 23.34
CA LYS A 3 -21.77 15.10 21.93
C LYS A 3 -20.43 14.74 21.28
N TRP A 4 -19.31 15.33 21.72
CA TRP A 4 -17.98 14.99 21.23
C TRP A 4 -17.44 13.64 21.75
N GLN A 5 -17.82 13.23 22.96
CA GLN A 5 -17.47 11.93 23.53
C GLN A 5 -18.26 10.82 22.84
N GLN A 6 -19.53 11.06 22.54
CA GLN A 6 -20.38 10.14 21.77
C GLN A 6 -19.86 9.95 20.33
N ARG A 7 -19.38 11.02 19.68
CA ARG A 7 -18.72 10.92 18.35
C ARG A 7 -17.41 10.12 18.41
N ARG A 8 -16.58 10.30 19.45
CA ARG A 8 -15.36 9.49 19.62
C ARG A 8 -15.67 8.03 19.92
N ALA A 9 -16.71 7.75 20.71
CA ALA A 9 -17.16 6.39 20.99
C ALA A 9 -17.79 5.72 19.76
N GLN A 10 -18.52 6.46 18.92
CA GLN A 10 -19.02 5.96 17.63
C GLN A 10 -17.89 5.69 16.63
N LEU A 11 -16.90 6.58 16.52
CA LEU A 11 -15.70 6.36 15.68
C LEU A 11 -14.81 5.21 16.21
N SER A 12 -14.87 4.93 17.51
CA SER A 12 -14.19 3.80 18.16
C SER A 12 -14.95 2.47 18.00
N ASN A 13 -16.21 2.51 17.59
CA ASN A 13 -17.09 1.35 17.46
C ASN A 13 -17.30 0.88 16.01
N ASP A 14 -16.71 1.55 15.02
CA ASP A 14 -16.50 0.96 13.69
C ASP A 14 -15.35 -0.06 13.80
N GLY A 15 -15.76 -1.26 14.23
CA GLY A 15 -14.93 -2.33 14.75
C GLY A 15 -13.88 -2.89 13.79
N ALA A 16 -12.78 -3.35 14.40
CA ALA A 16 -11.63 -4.02 13.79
C ALA A 16 -11.07 -3.29 12.56
N GLN A 17 -9.98 -2.56 12.75
CA GLN A 17 -9.18 -2.05 11.64
C GLN A 17 -8.88 -3.23 10.69
N ARG A 18 -9.49 -3.19 9.50
CA ARG A 18 -9.43 -4.30 8.55
C ARG A 18 -7.97 -4.53 8.18
N VAL A 19 -7.46 -5.74 8.37
CA VAL A 19 -6.10 -6.09 7.95
C VAL A 19 -6.18 -6.61 6.51
N LEU A 20 -5.47 -5.97 5.60
CA LEU A 20 -5.31 -6.42 4.23
C LEU A 20 -4.29 -7.56 4.21
N THR A 21 -4.69 -8.73 3.72
CA THR A 21 -3.82 -9.91 3.58
C THR A 21 -3.14 -9.94 2.22
N ALA A 22 -2.06 -10.72 2.09
CA ALA A 22 -1.37 -10.93 0.81
C ALA A 22 -2.33 -11.49 -0.26
N LYS A 23 -3.18 -12.46 0.11
CA LYS A 23 -4.23 -13.03 -0.75
C LYS A 23 -5.19 -11.98 -1.29
N GLN A 24 -5.66 -11.10 -0.43
CA GLN A 24 -6.57 -10.02 -0.81
C GLN A 24 -5.86 -9.01 -1.71
N PHE A 25 -4.62 -8.66 -1.39
CA PHE A 25 -3.82 -7.74 -2.20
C PHE A 25 -3.60 -8.29 -3.63
N LEU A 26 -3.32 -9.58 -3.73
CA LEU A 26 -3.09 -10.31 -4.99
C LEU A 26 -4.37 -10.69 -5.74
N GLY A 27 -5.55 -10.39 -5.19
CA GLY A 27 -6.83 -10.75 -5.80
C GLY A 27 -7.18 -12.23 -5.76
N LYS A 28 -6.48 -13.04 -4.94
CA LYS A 28 -6.84 -14.45 -4.67
C LYS A 28 -8.08 -14.55 -3.78
N GLU A 29 -8.36 -13.52 -2.99
CA GLU A 29 -9.55 -13.39 -2.15
C GLU A 29 -10.16 -11.99 -2.27
N GLY A 30 -11.48 -11.88 -2.13
CA GLY A 30 -12.19 -10.59 -2.17
C GLY A 30 -12.52 -10.11 -3.59
N ALA A 31 -12.97 -8.86 -3.68
CA ALA A 31 -13.57 -8.31 -4.91
C ALA A 31 -12.61 -7.44 -5.75
N ILE A 32 -11.52 -6.92 -5.17
CA ILE A 32 -10.61 -5.99 -5.81
C ILE A 32 -9.18 -6.47 -5.60
N ALA A 33 -8.46 -6.73 -6.69
CA ALA A 33 -7.02 -6.98 -6.68
C ALA A 33 -6.26 -5.65 -6.81
N TYR A 34 -5.25 -5.43 -5.97
CA TYR A 34 -4.34 -4.30 -6.12
C TYR A 34 -3.22 -4.59 -7.12
N LEU A 35 -2.73 -5.83 -7.09
CA LEU A 35 -1.89 -6.45 -8.12
C LEU A 35 -2.36 -7.88 -8.36
N THR A 36 -2.04 -8.46 -9.51
CA THR A 36 -2.14 -9.91 -9.71
C THR A 36 -0.77 -10.57 -9.53
N PRO A 37 -0.69 -11.89 -9.26
CA PRO A 37 0.59 -12.61 -9.22
C PRO A 37 1.45 -12.38 -10.47
N GLN A 38 0.85 -12.41 -11.66
CA GLN A 38 1.55 -12.18 -12.92
C GLN A 38 2.12 -10.76 -13.03
N GLN A 39 1.38 -9.76 -12.54
CA GLN A 39 1.88 -8.38 -12.51
C GLN A 39 3.02 -8.21 -11.51
N LEU A 40 2.97 -8.91 -10.37
CA LEU A 40 4.04 -8.88 -9.37
C LEU A 40 5.33 -9.54 -9.91
N PHE A 41 5.23 -10.71 -10.55
CA PHE A 41 6.40 -11.35 -11.16
C PHE A 41 6.96 -10.52 -12.32
N SER A 42 6.09 -10.00 -13.20
CA SER A 42 6.54 -9.11 -14.28
C SER A 42 7.20 -7.83 -13.76
N PHE A 43 6.75 -7.31 -12.61
CA PHE A 43 7.41 -6.21 -11.94
C PHE A 43 8.81 -6.62 -11.47
N ASN A 44 8.97 -7.77 -10.84
CA ASN A 44 10.27 -8.24 -10.35
C ASN A 44 11.27 -8.54 -11.45
N ASP A 45 10.80 -9.08 -12.58
CA ASP A 45 11.67 -9.45 -13.70
C ASP A 45 12.17 -8.23 -14.50
N HIS A 46 11.49 -7.08 -14.40
CA HIS A 46 11.73 -5.93 -15.29
C HIS A 46 11.96 -4.60 -14.57
N ALA A 47 11.57 -4.49 -13.31
CA ALA A 47 11.84 -3.30 -12.52
C ALA A 47 13.32 -3.22 -12.15
N ARG A 48 13.77 -2.01 -11.81
CA ARG A 48 15.09 -1.83 -11.22
C ARG A 48 15.03 -2.34 -9.79
N GLU A 49 16.16 -2.83 -9.29
CA GLU A 49 16.33 -3.21 -7.88
C GLU A 49 15.83 -2.11 -6.94
N GLU A 50 16.19 -0.85 -7.22
CA GLU A 50 15.71 0.32 -6.47
C GLU A 50 14.18 0.46 -6.43
N ASP A 51 13.47 0.11 -7.50
CA ASP A 51 12.00 0.22 -7.54
C ASP A 51 11.36 -0.88 -6.68
N VAL A 52 11.97 -2.08 -6.65
CA VAL A 52 11.55 -3.20 -5.79
C VAL A 52 11.79 -2.85 -4.32
N ASP A 53 13.00 -2.36 -3.99
CA ASP A 53 13.38 -1.94 -2.64
C ASP A 53 12.47 -0.83 -2.10
N HIS A 54 12.18 0.17 -2.93
CA HIS A 54 11.26 1.24 -2.54
C HIS A 54 9.84 0.73 -2.30
N PHE A 55 9.37 -0.24 -3.08
CA PHE A 55 8.04 -0.80 -2.88
C PHE A 55 7.97 -1.64 -1.60
N ALA A 56 8.98 -2.47 -1.34
CA ALA A 56 9.12 -3.22 -0.09
C ALA A 56 9.17 -2.28 1.13
N ASN A 57 9.96 -1.19 1.05
CA ASN A 57 10.01 -0.18 2.10
C ASN A 57 8.64 0.48 2.35
N VAL A 58 7.87 0.77 1.30
CA VAL A 58 6.51 1.35 1.44
C VAL A 58 5.55 0.40 2.14
N ILE A 59 5.64 -0.91 1.87
CA ILE A 59 4.85 -1.93 2.58
C ILE A 59 5.22 -1.91 4.07
N GLU A 60 6.51 -1.91 4.40
CA GLU A 60 6.96 -1.87 5.80
C GLU A 60 6.57 -0.58 6.52
N LEU A 61 6.74 0.58 5.87
CA LEU A 61 6.27 1.86 6.40
C LEU A 61 4.75 1.87 6.61
N GLY A 62 3.98 1.28 5.70
CA GLY A 62 2.52 1.20 5.80
C GLY A 62 2.00 0.28 6.90
N LYS A 63 2.83 -0.65 7.40
CA LYS A 63 2.51 -1.47 8.59
C LYS A 63 2.68 -0.69 9.88
N GLN A 64 3.73 0.14 9.95
CA GLN A 64 4.21 0.74 11.21
C GLN A 64 3.76 2.19 11.39
N PHE A 65 3.62 2.92 10.30
CA PHE A 65 3.46 4.37 10.33
C PHE A 65 2.23 4.82 9.56
N ARG A 66 1.71 5.97 9.99
CA ARG A 66 0.61 6.63 9.30
C ARG A 66 1.15 7.33 8.06
N MET A 67 0.52 7.08 6.91
CA MET A 67 0.72 7.90 5.73
C MET A 67 0.15 9.32 5.96
N THR A 68 0.93 10.33 5.60
CA THR A 68 0.60 11.76 5.75
C THR A 68 0.38 12.47 4.43
N GLY A 69 0.75 11.84 3.31
CA GLY A 69 0.42 12.34 1.98
C GLY A 69 0.79 11.34 0.88
N CYS A 70 0.29 11.61 -0.31
CA CYS A 70 0.71 10.92 -1.53
C CYS A 70 0.80 11.97 -2.65
N GLN A 71 1.94 12.04 -3.31
CA GLN A 71 2.04 12.87 -4.52
C GLN A 71 1.28 12.19 -5.66
N LYS A 72 0.44 12.96 -6.37
CA LYS A 72 -0.21 12.48 -7.60
C LYS A 72 0.84 11.95 -8.58
N PRO A 73 0.50 10.92 -9.38
CA PRO A 73 1.42 10.42 -10.39
C PRO A 73 1.92 11.57 -11.27
N LYS A 74 3.24 11.74 -11.33
CA LYS A 74 3.86 12.75 -12.21
C LYS A 74 3.78 12.32 -13.67
N ALA A 75 4.23 13.19 -14.57
CA ALA A 75 4.42 12.83 -15.98
C ALA A 75 5.25 11.53 -16.09
N PRO A 76 4.96 10.67 -17.08
CA PRO A 76 5.75 9.47 -17.32
C PRO A 76 7.24 9.80 -17.46
N ASP A 77 8.10 8.89 -17.00
CA ASP A 77 9.52 8.98 -17.31
C ASP A 77 9.80 8.71 -18.79
N LYS A 78 11.08 8.76 -19.19
CA LYS A 78 11.49 8.48 -20.57
C LYS A 78 11.14 7.06 -21.05
N GLY A 79 10.90 6.12 -20.12
CA GLY A 79 10.46 4.75 -20.40
C GLY A 79 8.94 4.60 -20.38
N GLY A 80 8.17 5.67 -20.20
CA GLY A 80 6.71 5.64 -20.13
C GLY A 80 6.16 5.24 -18.75
N ASN A 81 7.02 5.06 -17.75
CA ASN A 81 6.65 4.63 -16.42
C ASN A 81 6.14 5.79 -15.57
N LYS A 82 5.02 5.58 -14.87
CA LYS A 82 4.45 6.54 -13.93
C LYS A 82 4.77 6.10 -12.51
N TYR A 83 5.09 7.06 -11.64
CA TYR A 83 5.43 6.77 -10.24
C TYR A 83 4.64 7.65 -9.30
N VAL A 84 4.47 7.14 -8.09
CA VAL A 84 3.90 7.86 -6.95
C VAL A 84 4.89 7.83 -5.78
N TRP A 85 4.81 8.85 -4.94
CA TRP A 85 5.63 8.94 -3.73
C TRP A 85 4.69 9.05 -2.51
N PRO A 86 4.33 7.91 -1.89
CA PRO A 86 3.69 7.89 -0.59
C PRO A 86 4.65 8.42 0.49
N VAL A 87 4.09 9.23 1.39
CA VAL A 87 4.83 9.92 2.44
C VAL A 87 4.31 9.47 3.80
N PHE A 88 5.20 8.99 4.66
CA PHE A 88 4.90 8.50 6.00
C PHE A 88 5.55 9.36 7.07
N ASN A 89 4.90 9.49 8.23
CA ASN A 89 5.49 10.15 9.39
C ASN A 89 6.08 9.10 10.34
N ARG A 90 7.41 9.04 10.37
CA ARG A 90 8.21 8.18 11.23
C ARG A 90 8.75 8.99 12.41
N ASN A 91 7.92 9.16 13.44
CA ASN A 91 8.28 9.81 14.69
C ASN A 91 8.87 11.23 14.54
N GLY A 92 8.29 12.04 13.65
CA GLY A 92 8.74 13.41 13.38
C GLY A 92 9.64 13.55 12.16
N ASN A 93 10.13 12.44 11.61
CA ASN A 93 10.81 12.41 10.31
C ASN A 93 9.82 12.03 9.20
N VAL A 94 10.01 12.63 8.04
CA VAL A 94 9.26 12.31 6.83
C VAL A 94 10.04 11.25 6.05
N ASP A 95 9.40 10.12 5.79
CA ASP A 95 9.99 8.97 5.07
C ASP A 95 9.05 8.51 3.94
N GLY A 96 9.55 7.72 2.99
CA GLY A 96 8.76 7.26 1.86
C GLY A 96 9.56 6.47 0.83
N GLY A 97 8.93 6.15 -0.29
CA GLY A 97 9.58 5.43 -1.39
C GLY A 97 8.91 5.72 -2.72
N LYS A 98 9.68 5.63 -3.80
CA LYS A 98 9.18 5.79 -5.16
C LYS A 98 8.53 4.48 -5.61
N VAL A 99 7.22 4.48 -5.78
CA VAL A 99 6.47 3.29 -6.19
C VAL A 99 6.04 3.43 -7.64
N LEU A 100 6.39 2.45 -8.47
CA LEU A 100 5.91 2.36 -9.83
C LEU A 100 4.39 2.12 -9.83
N ASN A 101 3.64 2.92 -10.59
CA ASN A 101 2.19 2.85 -10.62
C ASN A 101 1.71 1.81 -11.65
N ILE A 102 1.87 0.54 -11.32
CA ILE A 102 1.35 -0.61 -12.06
C ILE A 102 0.03 -1.11 -11.46
N GLY A 103 -0.79 -1.77 -12.29
CA GLY A 103 -2.07 -2.32 -11.86
C GLY A 103 -2.94 -1.28 -11.15
N ASN A 104 -3.40 -1.62 -9.94
CA ASN A 104 -4.21 -0.77 -9.08
C ASN A 104 -3.40 -0.20 -7.90
N LEU A 105 -2.08 -0.09 -8.00
CA LEU A 105 -1.24 0.40 -6.90
C LEU A 105 -1.58 1.84 -6.48
N TYR A 106 -1.99 2.72 -7.40
CA TYR A 106 -2.47 4.04 -6.98
C TYR A 106 -3.72 3.96 -6.10
N GLN A 107 -4.63 3.02 -6.38
CA GLN A 107 -5.80 2.80 -5.53
C GLN A 107 -5.38 2.24 -4.16
N PHE A 108 -4.43 1.29 -4.13
CA PHE A 108 -3.85 0.79 -2.88
C PHE A 108 -3.29 1.92 -2.01
N ILE A 109 -2.50 2.82 -2.59
CA ILE A 109 -1.93 3.96 -1.87
C ILE A 109 -3.03 4.91 -1.36
N ASN A 110 -4.07 5.19 -2.15
CA ASN A 110 -5.20 6.01 -1.70
C ASN A 110 -5.98 5.32 -0.57
N ASP A 111 -6.22 4.03 -0.66
CA ASP A 111 -6.93 3.28 0.38
C ASP A 111 -6.12 3.21 1.69
N LEU A 112 -4.79 3.12 1.58
CA LEU A 112 -3.86 3.23 2.71
C LEU A 112 -3.87 4.64 3.32
N TYR A 113 -3.95 5.69 2.50
CA TYR A 113 -4.07 7.09 2.95
C TYR A 113 -5.36 7.32 3.74
N ASP A 114 -6.46 6.80 3.20
CA ASP A 114 -7.81 6.91 3.75
C ASP A 114 -8.01 5.98 4.96
N ARG A 115 -7.00 5.18 5.31
CA ARG A 115 -6.99 4.24 6.45
C ARG A 115 -8.09 3.18 6.35
N LYS A 116 -8.41 2.73 5.14
CA LYS A 116 -9.40 1.67 4.93
C LYS A 116 -8.93 0.32 5.47
N PHE A 117 -7.61 0.13 5.61
CA PHE A 117 -7.00 -1.06 6.18
C PHE A 117 -5.64 -0.76 6.81
N THR A 118 -5.08 -1.76 7.51
CA THR A 118 -3.65 -1.91 7.77
C THR A 118 -3.07 -3.02 6.91
N ILE A 119 -1.76 -2.96 6.66
CA ILE A 119 -1.06 -4.00 5.93
C ILE A 119 -0.72 -5.15 6.89
N GLY A 120 -1.08 -6.38 6.52
CA GLY A 120 -0.84 -7.59 7.31
C GLY A 120 0.26 -8.51 6.77
N PHE A 121 1.04 -8.05 5.81
CA PHE A 121 2.04 -8.84 5.08
C PHE A 121 3.33 -8.03 4.87
N THR A 122 4.45 -8.71 4.67
CA THR A 122 5.72 -8.17 4.14
C THR A 122 5.74 -8.28 2.62
N TYR A 123 6.78 -7.71 1.99
CA TYR A 123 6.98 -7.93 0.57
C TYR A 123 7.28 -9.40 0.23
N ASP A 124 8.07 -10.08 1.06
CA ASP A 124 8.39 -11.50 0.88
C ASP A 124 7.13 -12.37 0.97
N ASP A 125 6.23 -12.07 1.92
CA ASP A 125 4.92 -12.75 2.02
C ASP A 125 4.09 -12.60 0.73
N LEU A 126 4.22 -11.48 0.00
CA LEU A 126 3.55 -11.31 -1.30
C LEU A 126 4.15 -12.23 -2.36
N ILE A 127 5.47 -12.43 -2.36
CA ILE A 127 6.14 -13.32 -3.31
C ILE A 127 5.76 -14.76 -3.03
N GLU A 128 5.91 -15.20 -1.78
CA GLU A 128 5.56 -16.55 -1.36
C GLU A 128 4.08 -16.87 -1.64
N GLU A 129 3.17 -15.93 -1.35
CA GLU A 129 1.76 -16.10 -1.67
C GLU A 129 1.55 -16.10 -3.19
N ALA A 130 2.25 -15.27 -3.97
CA ALA A 130 2.12 -15.25 -5.42
C ALA A 130 2.58 -16.56 -6.07
N GLU A 131 3.57 -17.26 -5.51
CA GLU A 131 4.06 -18.55 -6.01
C GLU A 131 3.07 -19.72 -5.81
N GLN A 132 2.17 -19.61 -4.83
CA GLN A 132 1.13 -20.61 -4.55
C GLN A 132 -0.04 -20.56 -5.55
N VAL A 133 0.24 -20.35 -6.85
CA VAL A 133 -0.78 -20.26 -7.92
C VAL A 133 -1.46 -21.61 -8.15
#